data_AF-A0A3D0CAW9-F1
#
_entry.id   AF-A0A3D0CAW9-F1
#
_cell.length_a   1.000
_cell.length_b   1.000
_cell.length_c   1.000
_cell.angle_alpha   90.00
_cell.angle_beta   90.00
_cell.angle_gamma   90.00
#
_symmetry.space_group_name_H-M   'P 1'
#
loop_
_entity.id
_entity.type
_entity.pdbx_description
1 polymer ?
#
loop_
_entity_poly.entity_id
_entity_poly.type
_entity_poly.pdbx_seq_one_letter_code
_entity_poly.pdbx_strand_id
1 'polypeptide(L)'
;MKKLNKKLVTKKELVTVATLPQKVKIGWRDVALVPVDASFMKDNTDCYGEFLSRESAINIQKEVKGIDLGNTLLHEIMHSIAYYSSLNQANGPLKDDDAEEVVINSMSNWLMGAFKDNPWLLDFIKESLE
;
A
#
# COMPACT_ATOMS: atom_id res chain seq x y z
N MET A 1 -15.58 16.19 43.08
CA MET A 1 -14.36 15.85 42.31
C MET A 1 -14.64 14.59 41.48
N LYS A 2 -14.91 14.71 40.18
CA LYS A 2 -15.11 13.56 39.28
C LYS A 2 -13.74 13.05 38.83
N LYS A 3 -13.38 11.83 39.20
CA LYS A 3 -12.15 11.16 38.75
C LYS A 3 -12.25 10.93 37.24
N LEU A 4 -11.41 11.62 36.48
CA LEU A 4 -11.23 11.41 35.05
C LEU A 4 -10.51 10.06 34.87
N ASN A 5 -11.21 9.05 34.37
CA ASN A 5 -10.61 7.77 33.98
C ASN A 5 -9.66 8.03 32.80
N LYS A 6 -8.35 8.07 33.06
CA LYS A 6 -7.32 7.92 32.04
C LYS A 6 -7.50 6.53 31.43
N LYS A 7 -8.16 6.45 30.28
CA LYS A 7 -8.10 5.28 29.40
C LYS A 7 -6.62 5.01 29.13
N LEU A 8 -6.10 3.92 29.68
CA LEU A 8 -4.78 3.40 29.36
C LEU A 8 -4.72 3.24 27.84
N VAL A 9 -3.93 4.09 27.18
CA VAL A 9 -3.64 3.96 25.76
C VAL A 9 -2.78 2.71 25.64
N THR A 10 -3.40 1.58 25.33
CA THR A 10 -2.71 0.36 24.94
C THR A 10 -1.87 0.69 23.72
N LYS A 11 -0.55 0.56 23.85
CA LYS A 11 0.42 0.79 22.79
C LYS A 11 0.10 -0.18 21.65
N LYS A 12 -0.61 0.27 20.62
CA LYS A 12 -0.94 -0.57 19.45
C LYS A 12 0.38 -1.01 18.84
N GLU A 13 0.57 -2.32 18.73
CA GLU A 13 1.78 -2.89 18.14
C GLU A 13 1.93 -2.36 16.72
N LEU A 14 3.16 -2.00 16.34
CA LEU A 14 3.45 -1.49 15.00
C LEU A 14 3.22 -2.62 14.00
N VAL A 15 2.43 -2.34 12.96
CA VAL A 15 2.24 -3.27 11.84
C VAL A 15 3.58 -3.49 11.15
N THR A 16 3.91 -4.75 10.83
CA THR A 16 5.15 -5.13 10.17
C THR A 16 4.86 -6.03 8.97
N VAL A 17 5.84 -6.21 8.08
CA VAL A 17 5.74 -7.10 6.91
C VAL A 17 5.38 -8.54 7.31
N ALA A 18 5.83 -9.00 8.49
CA ALA A 18 5.49 -10.33 9.01
C ALA A 18 3.99 -10.55 9.26
N THR A 19 3.22 -9.47 9.38
CA THR A 19 1.76 -9.52 9.58
C THR A 19 0.96 -9.37 8.29
N LEU A 20 1.62 -9.23 7.13
CA LEU A 20 0.93 -9.11 5.85
C LEU A 20 0.24 -10.43 5.47
N PRO A 21 -0.93 -10.36 4.81
CA PRO A 21 -1.51 -11.53 4.16
C PRO A 21 -0.62 -12.00 3.01
N GLN A 22 -0.78 -13.25 2.58
CA GLN A 22 0.02 -13.82 1.47
C GLN A 22 -0.31 -13.21 0.11
N LYS A 23 -1.52 -12.64 -0.04
CA LYS A 23 -1.99 -12.04 -1.29
C LYS A 23 -3.09 -11.02 -1.02
N VAL A 24 -3.30 -10.14 -2.00
CA VAL A 24 -4.43 -9.21 -2.08
C VAL A 24 -5.16 -9.42 -3.40
N LYS A 25 -6.49 -9.39 -3.37
CA LYS A 25 -7.29 -9.48 -4.59
C LYS A 25 -7.56 -8.09 -5.13
N ILE A 26 -7.25 -7.88 -6.41
CA ILE A 26 -7.38 -6.59 -7.09
C ILE A 26 -8.20 -6.81 -8.36
N GLY A 27 -9.45 -6.38 -8.31
CA GLY A 27 -10.46 -6.72 -9.31
C GLY A 27 -10.61 -8.23 -9.46
N TRP A 28 -10.17 -8.75 -10.60
CA TRP A 28 -10.27 -10.16 -10.98
C TRP A 28 -8.96 -10.95 -10.76
N ARG A 29 -7.87 -10.31 -10.35
CA ARG A 29 -6.55 -10.93 -10.15
C ARG A 29 -6.22 -11.07 -8.67
N ASP A 30 -5.55 -12.18 -8.35
CA ASP A 30 -4.85 -12.36 -7.08
C ASP A 30 -3.41 -11.88 -7.26
N VAL A 31 -2.97 -10.96 -6.39
CA VAL A 31 -1.61 -10.42 -6.39
C VAL A 31 -0.88 -10.89 -5.14
N ALA A 32 0.24 -11.60 -5.31
CA ALA A 32 1.03 -12.11 -4.20
C ALA A 32 1.73 -10.97 -3.44
N LEU A 33 1.79 -11.04 -2.11
CA LEU A 33 2.59 -10.12 -1.30
C LEU A 33 3.85 -10.86 -0.85
N VAL A 34 5.01 -10.40 -1.31
CA VAL A 34 6.28 -11.11 -1.16
C VAL A 34 7.26 -10.26 -0.34
N PRO A 35 7.54 -10.67 0.91
CA PRO A 35 8.59 -10.05 1.70
C PRO A 35 9.97 -10.29 1.08
N VAL A 36 10.71 -9.23 0.79
CA VAL A 36 12.06 -9.29 0.24
C VAL A 36 13.06 -8.60 1.16
N ASP A 37 14.32 -9.01 1.08
CA ASP A 37 15.42 -8.27 1.72
C ASP A 37 15.94 -7.21 0.74
N ALA A 38 16.38 -6.06 1.25
CA ALA A 38 17.14 -5.11 0.45
C ALA A 38 18.43 -5.76 -0.07
N SER A 39 18.70 -5.61 -1.37
CA SER A 39 19.79 -6.26 -2.04
C SER A 39 20.27 -5.45 -3.23
N PHE A 40 21.54 -5.03 -3.19
CA PHE A 40 22.20 -4.43 -4.36
C PHE A 40 22.25 -5.36 -5.57
N MET A 41 22.22 -6.69 -5.36
CA MET A 41 22.22 -7.65 -6.47
C MET A 41 20.87 -7.72 -7.18
N LYS A 42 19.78 -7.43 -6.46
CA LYS A 42 18.42 -7.38 -7.01
C LYS A 42 17.99 -5.97 -7.40
N ASP A 43 18.88 -4.99 -7.23
CA ASP A 43 18.67 -3.58 -7.54
C ASP A 43 17.41 -2.99 -6.89
N ASN A 44 17.11 -3.41 -5.66
CA ASN A 44 15.91 -3.00 -4.92
C ASN A 44 16.24 -2.21 -3.65
N THR A 45 17.46 -1.69 -3.51
CA THR A 45 17.86 -0.92 -2.31
C THR A 45 17.23 0.46 -2.25
N ASP A 46 16.81 0.98 -3.40
CA ASP A 46 16.38 2.37 -3.56
C ASP A 46 14.85 2.52 -3.48
N CYS A 47 14.11 1.41 -3.36
CA CYS A 47 12.66 1.38 -3.20
C CYS A 47 12.22 0.49 -2.03
N TYR A 48 11.17 0.89 -1.32
CA TYR A 48 10.60 0.09 -0.22
C TYR A 48 9.64 -1.01 -0.70
N GLY A 49 9.12 -0.87 -1.92
CA GLY A 49 8.26 -1.85 -2.57
C GLY A 49 8.40 -1.76 -4.09
N GLU A 50 7.88 -2.79 -4.76
CA GLU A 50 7.82 -2.84 -6.22
C GLU A 50 6.70 -3.79 -6.68
N PHE A 51 5.84 -3.32 -7.57
CA PHE A 51 4.86 -4.14 -8.26
C PHE A 51 5.42 -4.79 -9.54
N LEU A 52 5.57 -6.10 -9.52
CA LEU A 52 5.99 -6.93 -10.64
C LEU A 52 4.78 -7.35 -11.49
N SER A 53 4.41 -6.52 -12.45
CA SER A 53 3.21 -6.71 -13.29
C SER A 53 3.10 -8.07 -13.99
N ARG A 54 4.22 -8.61 -14.49
CA ARG A 54 4.28 -9.92 -15.16
C ARG A 54 4.05 -11.09 -14.21
N GLU A 55 4.48 -10.95 -12.97
CA GLU A 55 4.39 -11.98 -11.94
C GLU A 55 3.10 -11.85 -11.12
N SER A 56 2.39 -10.73 -11.24
CA SER A 56 1.27 -10.37 -10.36
C SER A 56 1.70 -10.52 -8.89
N ALA A 57 2.82 -9.88 -8.55
CA ALA A 57 3.41 -9.89 -7.22
C ALA A 57 3.81 -8.47 -6.81
N ILE A 58 3.69 -8.18 -5.52
CA ILE A 58 4.20 -6.96 -4.89
C ILE A 58 5.32 -7.38 -3.95
N ASN A 59 6.53 -6.94 -4.24
CA ASN A 59 7.68 -7.08 -3.37
C ASN A 59 7.65 -5.97 -2.32
N ILE A 60 7.93 -6.29 -1.06
CA ILE A 60 8.03 -5.30 0.03
C ILE A 60 9.24 -5.62 0.89
N GLN A 61 10.08 -4.61 1.14
CA GLN A 61 11.25 -4.74 2.01
C GLN A 61 10.82 -5.04 3.46
N LYS A 62 11.39 -6.09 4.07
CA LYS A 62 11.01 -6.59 5.41
C LYS A 62 11.19 -5.57 6.54
N GLU A 63 12.10 -4.62 6.37
CA GLU A 63 12.44 -3.56 7.30
C GLU A 63 11.36 -2.47 7.42
N VAL A 64 10.48 -2.36 6.43
CA VAL A 64 9.44 -1.33 6.36
C VAL A 64 8.32 -1.66 7.38
N LYS A 65 7.85 -0.65 8.11
CA LYS A 65 6.89 -0.84 9.21
C LYS A 65 5.96 0.36 9.40
N GLY A 66 4.88 0.15 10.14
CA GLY A 66 3.98 1.21 10.55
C GLY A 66 3.32 1.93 9.38
N ILE A 67 3.41 3.27 9.39
CA ILE A 67 2.79 4.12 8.37
C ILE A 67 3.47 3.97 7.01
N ASP A 68 4.79 3.81 7.00
CA ASP A 68 5.57 3.65 5.76
C ASP A 68 5.15 2.36 5.06
N LEU A 69 4.98 1.27 5.81
CA LEU A 69 4.49 0.00 5.26
C LEU A 69 3.08 0.14 4.66
N GLY A 70 2.19 0.85 5.37
CA GLY A 70 0.84 1.10 4.89
C GLY A 70 0.83 1.91 3.58
N ASN A 71 1.66 2.95 3.51
CA ASN A 71 1.75 3.80 2.32
C ASN A 71 2.41 3.07 1.14
N THR A 72 3.53 2.37 1.37
CA THR A 72 4.19 1.53 0.34
C THR A 72 3.21 0.50 -0.22
N LEU A 73 2.51 -0.26 0.64
CA LEU A 73 1.54 -1.24 0.16
C LEU A 73 0.41 -0.59 -0.66
N LEU A 74 -0.12 0.55 -0.22
CA LEU A 74 -1.17 1.26 -0.96
C LEU A 74 -0.67 1.75 -2.33
N HIS A 75 0.55 2.29 -2.37
CA HIS A 75 1.22 2.74 -3.58
C HIS A 75 1.37 1.60 -4.60
N GLU A 76 1.88 0.43 -4.19
CA GLU A 76 2.01 -0.72 -5.09
C GLU A 76 0.67 -1.31 -5.52
N ILE A 77 -0.34 -1.31 -4.63
CA ILE A 77 -1.72 -1.66 -5.02
C ILE A 77 -2.23 -0.71 -6.10
N MET A 78 -1.93 0.58 -6.01
CA MET A 78 -2.33 1.56 -7.03
C MET A 78 -1.62 1.32 -8.38
N HIS A 79 -0.33 0.96 -8.39
CA HIS A 79 0.36 0.51 -9.62
C HIS A 79 -0.35 -0.67 -10.26
N SER A 80 -0.72 -1.68 -9.46
CA SER A 80 -1.43 -2.83 -9.98
C SER A 80 -2.83 -2.49 -10.52
N ILE A 81 -3.54 -1.52 -9.91
CA ILE A 81 -4.82 -1.03 -10.41
C ILE A 81 -4.62 -0.31 -11.75
N ALA A 82 -3.61 0.57 -11.87
CA ALA A 82 -3.28 1.27 -13.12
C ALA A 82 -2.95 0.27 -14.24
N TYR A 83 -2.18 -0.77 -13.93
CA TYR A 83 -1.85 -1.84 -14.86
C TYR A 83 -3.08 -2.64 -15.30
N TYR A 84 -3.88 -3.15 -14.36
CA TYR A 84 -5.05 -3.98 -14.70
C TYR A 84 -6.20 -3.20 -15.35
N SER A 85 -6.25 -1.88 -15.16
CA SER A 85 -7.15 -0.98 -15.88
C SER A 85 -6.60 -0.52 -17.23
N SER A 86 -5.40 -0.98 -17.62
CA SER A 86 -4.71 -0.61 -18.85
C SER A 86 -4.37 0.87 -18.99
N LEU A 87 -4.34 1.62 -17.87
CA LEU A 87 -4.04 3.05 -17.88
C LEU A 87 -2.58 3.34 -18.29
N ASN A 88 -1.69 2.36 -18.16
CA ASN A 88 -0.28 2.48 -18.50
C ASN A 88 0.14 1.75 -19.78
N GLN A 89 -0.82 1.30 -20.58
CA GLN A 89 -0.54 0.68 -21.88
C GLN A 89 -0.19 1.75 -22.94
N ALA A 90 0.23 1.34 -24.14
CA ALA A 90 0.82 2.19 -25.18
C ALA A 90 0.01 3.44 -25.64
N ASN A 91 -1.24 3.61 -25.20
CA ASN A 91 -2.06 4.82 -25.43
C ASN A 91 -2.83 5.27 -24.17
N GLY A 92 -2.47 4.74 -23.01
CA GLY A 92 -3.08 5.08 -21.75
C GLY A 92 -2.57 6.43 -21.21
N PRO A 93 -3.35 7.07 -20.33
CA PRO A 93 -2.97 8.36 -19.74
C PRO A 93 -1.74 8.29 -18.83
N LEU A 94 -1.37 7.09 -18.35
CA LEU A 94 -0.24 6.81 -17.48
C LEU A 94 0.82 5.95 -18.18
N LYS A 95 0.95 6.06 -19.51
CA LYS A 95 1.92 5.25 -20.29
C LYS A 95 3.39 5.59 -20.05
N ASP A 96 3.64 6.74 -19.44
CA ASP A 96 4.97 7.26 -19.15
C ASP A 96 5.25 6.95 -17.69
N ASP A 97 6.32 6.19 -17.42
CA ASP A 97 6.58 5.62 -16.09
C ASP A 97 6.76 6.73 -15.03
N ASP A 98 7.42 7.84 -15.37
CA ASP A 98 7.59 8.98 -14.47
C ASP A 98 6.24 9.65 -14.17
N ALA A 99 5.38 9.81 -15.17
CA ALA A 99 4.04 10.36 -14.98
C ALA A 99 3.14 9.43 -14.16
N GLU A 100 3.22 8.11 -14.38
CA GLU A 100 2.53 7.10 -13.58
C GLU A 100 2.94 7.21 -12.11
N GLU A 101 4.25 7.20 -11.85
CA GLU A 101 4.84 7.30 -10.51
C GLU A 101 4.39 8.56 -9.78
N VAL A 102 4.45 9.73 -10.43
CA VAL A 102 4.00 11.00 -9.84
C VAL A 102 2.54 10.96 -9.45
N VAL A 103 1.67 10.41 -10.32
CA VAL A 103 0.24 10.30 -10.05
C VAL A 103 -0.02 9.35 -8.89
N ILE A 104 0.61 8.17 -8.91
CA ILE A 104 0.37 7.12 -7.92
C ILE A 104 0.92 7.52 -6.56
N ASN A 105 2.14 8.06 -6.49
CA ASN A 105 2.72 8.58 -5.26
C ASN A 105 1.86 9.73 -4.67
N SER A 106 1.39 10.65 -5.52
CA SER A 106 0.48 11.71 -5.05
C SER A 106 -0.79 11.14 -4.44
N MET A 107 -1.46 10.21 -5.15
CA MET A 107 -2.71 9.63 -4.69
C MET A 107 -2.54 8.79 -3.42
N SER A 108 -1.51 7.95 -3.35
CA SER A 108 -1.26 7.12 -2.16
C SER A 108 -0.99 7.98 -0.92
N ASN A 109 -0.21 9.05 -1.06
CA ASN A 109 0.07 9.99 0.03
C ASN A 109 -1.18 10.72 0.53
N TRP A 110 -1.99 11.25 -0.38
CA TRP A 110 -3.22 11.95 -0.01
C TRP A 110 -4.29 11.02 0.57
N LEU A 111 -4.42 9.80 0.05
CA LEU A 111 -5.31 8.78 0.62
C LEU A 111 -4.87 8.38 2.03
N MET A 112 -3.57 8.14 2.25
CA MET A 112 -3.04 7.87 3.59
C MET A 112 -3.36 9.01 4.57
N GLY A 113 -3.23 10.26 4.14
CA GLY A 113 -3.63 11.44 4.92
C GLY A 113 -5.12 11.43 5.26
N ALA A 114 -5.98 11.23 4.25
CA ALA A 114 -7.43 11.18 4.44
C ALA A 114 -7.86 10.09 5.43
N PHE A 115 -7.29 8.88 5.32
CA PHE A 115 -7.58 7.77 6.23
C PHE A 115 -7.05 8.01 7.65
N LYS A 116 -5.87 8.63 7.77
CA LYS A 116 -5.28 8.98 9.07
C LYS A 116 -6.11 10.04 9.80
N ASP A 117 -6.55 11.07 9.10
CA ASP A 117 -7.31 12.18 9.67
C ASP A 117 -8.78 11.81 9.92
N ASN A 118 -9.28 10.79 9.22
CA ASN A 118 -10.64 10.27 9.35
C ASN A 118 -10.64 8.76 9.62
N PRO A 119 -10.30 8.29 10.83
CA PRO A 119 -10.19 6.86 11.11
C PRO A 119 -11.47 6.05 10.87
N TRP A 120 -12.64 6.69 10.94
CA TRP A 120 -13.93 6.09 10.68
C TRP A 120 -14.17 5.77 9.19
N LEU A 121 -13.44 6.41 8.29
CA LEU A 121 -13.74 6.39 6.85
C LEU A 121 -13.56 5.00 6.24
N LEU A 122 -12.49 4.29 6.59
CA LEU A 122 -12.24 2.94 6.07
C LEU A 122 -13.28 1.93 6.55
N ASP A 123 -13.67 2.00 7.83
CA ASP A 123 -14.72 1.15 8.39
C ASP A 123 -16.06 1.42 7.70
N PHE A 124 -16.41 2.69 7.52
CA PHE A 124 -17.63 3.11 6.82
C PHE A 124 -17.66 2.66 5.35
N ILE A 125 -16.57 2.84 4.59
CA ILE A 125 -16.48 2.37 3.20
C ILE A 125 -16.65 0.86 3.15
N LYS A 126 -15.98 0.13 4.05
CA LYS A 126 -16.06 -1.33 4.12
C LYS A 126 -17.49 -1.81 4.38
N GLU A 127 -18.18 -1.22 5.34
CA GLU A 127 -19.59 -1.54 5.65
C GLU A 127 -20.54 -1.20 4.50
N SER A 128 -20.20 -0.24 3.64
CA SER A 128 -21.03 0.20 2.51
C SER A 128 -20.91 -0.67 1.25
N LEU A 129 -19.99 -1.64 1.22
CA LEU A 129 -19.77 -2.53 0.08
C LEU A 129 -20.65 -3.81 0.13
N GLU A 130 -21.39 -4.01 1.22
CA GLU A 130 -22.34 -5.11 1.44
C GLU A 130 -23.78 -4.71 1.08
#